data_AF-A0AAD6JFW2-F1
#
_entry.id   AF-A0AAD6JFW2-F1
#
_cell.length_a   1.000
_cell.length_b   1.000
_cell.length_c   1.000
_cell.angle_alpha   90.00
_cell.angle_beta   90.00
_cell.angle_gamma   90.00
#
_symmetry.space_group_name_H-M   'P 1'
#
loop_
_entity.id
_entity.type
_entity.pdbx_description
1 polymer ?
#
loop_
_entity_poly.entity_id
_entity_poly.type
_entity_poly.pdbx_seq_one_letter_code
_entity_poly.pdbx_strand_id
1 'polypeptide(L)'
;MSVAFSLPLSIRLPSFLQIFACLPDAQEPRSNSDNIRESPTESASSQETWPTAAAMMAKKMENDKADNDCPEQFIIRRVSGVDKISLRDIAGEQVDIISEKMLCLPDDFLDELKNGLRVMLEGSGGSQHREEFLILQKLVNTRPDLTEKTLIRAHRVQLEILVAINTGIQAFLHPSISLSQTSLIEVFVFKRCRNIACQNQLPADDCTCEICASKSGFCNLCMCVICNKFDFEVNTCRWVGCDLCSHWTHTDCAIRDGQICMGPSAKSGAGPTEMLFRCRACNRTSELLGWVKDVFQHCAPAWEREALMRELDFVSRIFRGSEDPRGRKLFWKCEELIEKMKGGLEESTACRVILMFFQGMY
;
A
#
# COMPACT_ATOMS: atom_id res chain seq x y z
N MET A 1 27.49 -5.34 -25.61
CA MET A 1 26.85 -6.67 -25.68
C MET A 1 27.07 -7.35 -24.34
N SER A 2 26.14 -7.16 -23.40
CA SER A 2 26.17 -7.84 -22.10
C SER A 2 24.81 -8.48 -21.88
N VAL A 3 24.88 -9.75 -21.55
CA VAL A 3 23.80 -10.74 -21.59
C VAL A 3 23.09 -10.69 -20.24
N ALA A 4 21.93 -10.03 -20.17
CA ALA A 4 21.07 -10.05 -18.99
C ALA A 4 20.32 -11.39 -18.97
N PHE A 5 20.60 -12.23 -17.98
CA PHE A 5 19.89 -13.48 -17.74
C PHE A 5 18.40 -13.21 -17.65
N SER A 6 17.65 -13.83 -18.56
CA SER A 6 16.21 -13.70 -18.69
C SER A 6 15.53 -14.47 -17.57
N LEU A 7 14.99 -13.75 -16.57
CA LEU A 7 13.91 -14.28 -15.75
C LEU A 7 12.66 -14.47 -16.63
N PRO A 8 11.84 -15.51 -16.41
CA PRO A 8 10.62 -15.72 -17.17
C PRO A 8 9.71 -14.48 -17.08
N LEU A 9 9.00 -14.19 -18.19
CA LEU A 9 8.12 -13.02 -18.35
C LEU A 9 7.10 -12.86 -17.20
N SER A 10 6.81 -13.93 -16.46
CA SER A 10 5.90 -14.00 -15.30
C SER A 10 6.44 -13.40 -13.99
N ILE A 11 7.74 -13.09 -13.91
CA ILE A 11 8.37 -12.44 -12.74
C ILE A 11 9.04 -11.13 -13.19
N ARG A 12 8.32 -10.31 -13.97
CA ARG A 12 8.65 -8.87 -13.99
C ARG A 12 8.31 -8.32 -12.62
N LEU A 13 9.29 -8.40 -11.73
CA LEU A 13 9.36 -7.56 -10.55
C LEU A 13 9.02 -6.13 -10.98
N PRO A 14 8.03 -5.48 -10.36
CA PRO A 14 7.80 -4.07 -10.58
C PRO A 14 9.13 -3.31 -10.46
N SER A 15 9.36 -2.33 -11.33
CA SER A 15 10.58 -1.51 -11.41
C SER A 15 11.03 -0.86 -10.07
N PHE A 16 10.22 -0.96 -9.02
CA PHE A 16 10.48 -0.58 -7.63
C PHE A 16 11.56 -1.41 -6.92
N LEU A 17 11.91 -2.59 -7.45
CA LEU A 17 12.79 -3.54 -6.75
C LEU A 17 14.29 -3.33 -6.97
N GLN A 18 14.73 -2.36 -7.76
CA GLN A 18 16.16 -2.03 -7.85
C GLN A 18 16.65 -1.08 -6.75
N ILE A 19 15.76 -0.39 -6.04
CA ILE A 19 16.17 0.65 -5.08
C ILE A 19 16.37 0.11 -3.66
N PHE A 20 15.65 -0.96 -3.26
CA PHE A 20 15.67 -1.46 -1.89
C PHE A 20 16.69 -2.58 -1.60
N ALA A 21 17.41 -3.09 -2.61
CA ALA A 21 18.35 -4.20 -2.44
C ALA A 21 19.73 -3.80 -1.87
N CYS A 22 19.95 -2.54 -1.44
CA CYS A 22 21.30 -2.01 -1.17
C CYS A 22 21.53 -1.38 0.23
N LEU A 23 20.77 -1.68 1.29
CA LEU A 23 21.16 -1.25 2.65
C LEU A 23 21.34 -2.43 3.62
N PRO A 24 22.47 -2.52 4.35
CA PRO A 24 22.71 -3.56 5.34
C PRO A 24 22.08 -3.25 6.71
N ASP A 25 21.73 -4.36 7.37
CA ASP A 25 20.91 -4.54 8.58
C ASP A 25 21.53 -3.98 9.88
N ALA A 26 20.69 -3.49 10.79
CA ALA A 26 21.08 -3.08 12.15
C ALA A 26 20.13 -3.71 13.18
N GLN A 27 20.70 -4.57 14.02
CA GLN A 27 20.05 -5.43 15.03
C GLN A 27 19.23 -4.66 16.09
N GLU A 28 18.10 -5.24 16.51
CA GLU A 28 17.41 -4.89 17.77
C GLU A 28 17.29 -6.07 18.76
N PRO A 29 17.15 -5.80 20.08
CA PRO A 29 17.17 -6.80 21.15
C PRO A 29 15.76 -7.24 21.64
N ARG A 30 15.71 -8.47 22.17
CA ARG A 30 14.56 -9.24 22.70
C ARG A 30 13.84 -8.64 23.94
N SER A 31 12.52 -8.88 24.09
CA SER A 31 11.89 -9.70 25.17
C SER A 31 10.33 -9.66 25.25
N ASN A 32 9.70 -10.85 25.33
CA ASN A 32 8.55 -11.41 26.13
C ASN A 32 7.46 -10.49 26.77
N SER A 33 6.18 -10.85 27.00
CA SER A 33 5.35 -12.09 26.93
C SER A 33 3.83 -11.79 27.13
N ASP A 34 2.97 -12.68 26.58
CA ASP A 34 1.63 -13.17 27.00
C ASP A 34 0.42 -12.24 27.27
N ASN A 35 -0.65 -12.38 26.46
CA ASN A 35 -1.91 -13.05 26.89
C ASN A 35 -2.94 -13.27 25.75
N ILE A 36 -3.68 -14.38 25.89
CA ILE A 36 -4.63 -15.00 24.95
C ILE A 36 -6.07 -14.44 25.12
N ARG A 37 -6.80 -14.21 24.02
CA ARG A 37 -8.24 -14.53 23.84
C ARG A 37 -8.75 -14.34 22.40
N GLU A 38 -9.56 -15.30 21.94
CA GLU A 38 -10.00 -15.53 20.56
C GLU A 38 -11.32 -14.83 20.16
N SER A 39 -11.45 -14.60 18.83
CA SER A 39 -12.67 -14.48 17.97
C SER A 39 -13.28 -13.08 17.69
N PRO A 40 -14.01 -12.87 16.55
CA PRO A 40 -13.51 -12.93 15.17
C PRO A 40 -13.97 -11.75 14.24
N THR A 41 -13.16 -11.49 13.20
CA THR A 41 -13.44 -10.91 11.87
C THR A 41 -14.14 -9.54 11.74
N GLU A 42 -13.35 -8.45 11.64
CA GLU A 42 -13.72 -7.24 10.89
C GLU A 42 -12.51 -6.63 10.16
N SER A 43 -12.74 -6.30 8.89
CA SER A 43 -12.16 -5.18 8.14
C SER A 43 -10.66 -4.88 8.30
N ALA A 44 -9.84 -5.45 7.41
CA ALA A 44 -8.45 -5.03 7.21
C ALA A 44 -8.39 -3.59 6.64
N SER A 45 -8.34 -2.63 7.55
CA SER A 45 -7.76 -1.30 7.34
C SER A 45 -6.28 -1.45 7.02
N SER A 46 -5.78 -0.68 6.06
CA SER A 46 -4.36 -0.60 5.72
C SER A 46 -3.63 0.07 6.88
N GLN A 47 -3.10 -0.72 7.83
CA GLN A 47 -2.22 -0.22 8.88
C GLN A 47 -0.77 -0.36 8.42
N GLU A 48 -0.09 0.78 8.30
CA GLU A 48 1.37 0.87 8.20
C GLU A 48 1.91 1.10 9.61
N THR A 49 2.82 0.25 10.08
CA THR A 49 3.49 0.41 11.38
C THR A 49 4.98 0.67 11.11
N TRP A 50 5.46 1.88 11.41
CA TRP A 50 6.89 2.20 11.43
C TRP A 50 7.35 2.46 12.88
N PRO A 51 8.59 2.11 13.25
CA PRO A 51 9.07 2.14 14.64
C PRO A 51 9.41 3.57 15.13
N THR A 52 8.96 3.89 16.35
CA THR A 52 9.13 5.19 17.01
C THR A 52 10.44 5.24 17.79
N ALA A 53 11.36 6.13 17.42
CA ALA A 53 12.53 6.47 18.25
C ALA A 53 12.14 7.56 19.26
N ALA A 54 12.06 7.19 20.54
CA ALA A 54 11.95 8.13 21.65
C ALA A 54 13.06 7.87 22.66
N ALA A 55 14.03 8.80 22.77
CA ALA A 55 14.82 9.00 23.98
C ALA A 55 15.49 10.38 23.96
N MET A 56 15.10 11.23 24.91
CA MET A 56 15.95 12.06 25.79
C MET A 56 15.36 13.44 26.06
N MET A 57 14.72 13.58 27.23
CA MET A 57 14.53 14.86 27.93
C MET A 57 15.01 14.67 29.37
N ALA A 58 15.98 15.45 29.80
CA ALA A 58 16.34 15.60 31.21
C ALA A 58 16.65 17.08 31.52
N LYS A 59 15.65 17.70 32.17
CA LYS A 59 15.68 18.73 33.24
C LYS A 59 16.76 19.83 33.24
N LYS A 60 16.32 21.08 33.36
CA LYS A 60 16.64 21.94 34.54
C LYS A 60 15.65 23.12 34.70
N MET A 61 15.33 23.40 35.96
CA MET A 61 14.51 24.51 36.49
C MET A 61 15.46 25.61 37.00
N GLU A 62 15.14 26.90 36.85
CA GLU A 62 15.09 27.92 37.94
C GLU A 62 14.83 29.35 37.44
N ASN A 63 14.36 30.15 38.38
CA ASN A 63 13.68 31.44 38.36
C ASN A 63 14.65 32.62 38.55
N ASP A 64 14.40 33.81 37.97
CA ASP A 64 14.53 35.11 38.64
C ASP A 64 14.14 36.35 37.78
N LYS A 65 13.95 37.46 38.50
CA LYS A 65 13.16 38.68 38.28
C LYS A 65 13.76 39.81 37.39
N ALA A 66 12.82 40.62 36.89
CA ALA A 66 12.74 42.11 36.81
C ALA A 66 13.55 42.92 35.76
N ASP A 67 12.75 43.71 35.01
CA ASP A 67 12.77 45.18 34.86
C ASP A 67 12.95 45.80 33.45
N ASN A 68 12.04 46.73 33.16
CA ASN A 68 12.05 47.89 32.23
C ASN A 68 12.65 47.76 30.81
N ASP A 69 11.83 47.91 29.78
CA ASP A 69 11.55 49.21 29.11
C ASP A 69 10.80 48.98 27.78
N CYS A 70 9.87 49.88 27.47
CA CYS A 70 9.19 50.06 26.18
C CYS A 70 9.82 51.31 25.51
N PRO A 71 9.80 51.56 24.18
CA PRO A 71 8.97 50.94 23.13
C PRO A 71 9.69 50.63 21.81
N GLU A 72 9.17 49.69 21.01
CA GLU A 72 9.15 49.89 19.56
C GLU A 72 8.02 49.09 18.91
N GLN A 73 7.14 49.81 18.24
CA GLN A 73 5.93 49.31 17.58
C GLN A 73 6.31 48.42 16.39
N PHE A 74 6.45 47.11 16.61
CA PHE A 74 6.12 46.15 15.57
C PHE A 74 4.66 45.75 15.77
N ILE A 75 3.79 46.31 14.92
CA ILE A 75 2.43 45.83 14.73
C ILE A 75 2.53 44.42 14.15
N ILE A 76 2.77 43.43 15.01
CA ILE A 76 2.37 42.05 14.74
C ILE A 76 0.86 42.13 14.71
N ARG A 77 0.30 42.20 13.50
CA ARG A 77 -1.12 42.04 13.26
C ARG A 77 -1.46 40.61 13.72
N ARG A 78 -1.71 40.44 15.03
CA ARG A 78 -2.37 39.26 15.58
C ARG A 78 -3.70 39.20 14.85
N VAL A 79 -3.76 38.34 13.84
CA VAL A 79 -5.01 37.98 13.19
C VAL A 79 -5.92 37.46 14.30
N SER A 80 -6.95 38.24 14.59
CA SER A 80 -8.04 37.88 15.50
C SER A 80 -8.52 36.46 15.18
N GLY A 81 -8.77 35.64 16.20
CA GLY A 81 -9.09 34.21 16.08
C GLY A 81 -10.40 33.86 15.36
N VAL A 82 -10.95 34.77 14.56
CA VAL A 82 -12.20 34.67 13.81
C VAL A 82 -11.96 34.34 12.33
N ASP A 83 -10.73 34.50 11.80
CA ASP A 83 -10.37 34.26 10.38
C ASP A 83 -9.46 33.03 10.17
N LYS A 84 -9.58 31.98 10.99
CA LYS A 84 -8.76 30.76 10.82
C LYS A 84 -9.36 29.86 9.73
N ILE A 85 -8.56 29.54 8.69
CA ILE A 85 -8.92 28.56 7.66
C ILE A 85 -9.07 27.17 8.29
N SER A 86 -10.10 26.44 7.91
CA SER A 86 -10.35 25.04 8.29
C SER A 86 -10.12 24.07 7.12
N LEU A 87 -10.09 22.74 7.41
CA LEU A 87 -10.06 21.70 6.38
C LEU A 87 -11.28 21.76 5.44
N ARG A 88 -12.45 22.17 5.95
CA ARG A 88 -13.66 22.34 5.14
C ARG A 88 -13.51 23.49 4.16
N ASP A 89 -12.88 24.59 4.57
CA ASP A 89 -12.59 25.71 3.67
C ASP A 89 -11.62 25.28 2.57
N ILE A 90 -10.56 24.54 2.92
CA ILE A 90 -9.60 24.01 1.94
C ILE A 90 -10.27 23.09 0.92
N ALA A 91 -11.18 22.23 1.37
CA ALA A 91 -11.93 21.32 0.51
C ALA A 91 -13.03 22.01 -0.32
N GLY A 92 -13.62 23.09 0.23
CA GLY A 92 -14.86 23.70 -0.26
C GLY A 92 -14.69 24.98 -1.07
N GLU A 93 -13.63 25.77 -0.84
CA GLU A 93 -13.43 27.10 -1.43
C GLU A 93 -12.43 27.13 -2.60
N GLN A 94 -12.48 28.19 -3.42
CA GLN A 94 -11.61 28.35 -4.59
C GLN A 94 -10.12 28.34 -4.23
N VAL A 95 -9.32 27.75 -5.15
CA VAL A 95 -7.90 27.49 -4.91
C VAL A 95 -7.12 28.77 -4.62
N ASP A 96 -7.38 29.82 -5.39
CA ASP A 96 -6.75 31.14 -5.26
C ASP A 96 -7.08 31.82 -3.92
N ILE A 97 -8.35 31.81 -3.50
CA ILE A 97 -8.78 32.38 -2.21
C ILE A 97 -8.05 31.72 -1.04
N ILE A 98 -8.00 30.39 -1.02
CA ILE A 98 -7.33 29.66 0.06
C ILE A 98 -5.81 29.84 -0.02
N SER A 99 -5.23 29.84 -1.23
CA SER A 99 -3.80 30.07 -1.41
C SER A 99 -3.37 31.43 -0.87
N GLU A 100 -4.10 32.50 -1.17
CA GLU A 100 -3.82 33.86 -0.68
C GLU A 100 -3.90 33.94 0.85
N LYS A 101 -4.91 33.31 1.45
CA LYS A 101 -5.04 33.26 2.91
C LYS A 101 -3.89 32.45 3.54
N MET A 102 -3.51 31.31 2.94
CA MET A 102 -2.42 30.45 3.46
C MET A 102 -1.06 31.12 3.43
N LEU A 103 -0.77 31.97 2.44
CA LEU A 103 0.48 32.74 2.38
C LEU A 103 0.68 33.67 3.59
N CYS A 104 -0.39 34.05 4.27
CA CYS A 104 -0.36 34.90 5.46
C CYS A 104 -0.33 34.13 6.78
N LEU A 105 -0.38 32.79 6.76
CA LEU A 105 -0.47 31.95 7.96
C LEU A 105 0.91 31.44 8.39
N PRO A 106 1.18 31.31 9.70
CA PRO A 106 2.40 30.69 10.20
C PRO A 106 2.50 29.20 9.83
N ASP A 107 3.71 28.71 9.59
CA ASP A 107 3.97 27.30 9.25
C ASP A 107 3.42 26.33 10.31
N ASP A 108 3.54 26.67 11.60
CA ASP A 108 3.00 25.84 12.70
C ASP A 108 1.49 25.61 12.55
N PHE A 109 0.73 26.60 12.08
CA PHE A 109 -0.71 26.47 11.84
C PHE A 109 -1.01 25.61 10.60
N LEU A 110 -0.17 25.70 9.57
CA LEU A 110 -0.28 24.84 8.39
C LEU A 110 0.00 23.37 8.76
N ASP A 111 0.95 23.14 9.66
CA ASP A 111 1.22 21.81 10.22
C ASP A 111 0.09 21.32 11.13
N GLU A 112 -0.56 22.18 11.90
CA GLU A 112 -1.79 21.86 12.64
C GLU A 112 -2.90 21.35 11.70
N LEU A 113 -3.10 22.01 10.55
CA LEU A 113 -4.07 21.55 9.54
C LEU A 113 -3.74 20.16 9.00
N LYS A 114 -2.47 19.92 8.65
CA LYS A 114 -2.00 18.60 8.19
C LYS A 114 -2.17 17.54 9.26
N ASN A 115 -1.86 17.87 10.52
CA ASN A 115 -2.06 16.97 11.66
C ASN A 115 -3.53 16.65 11.90
N GLY A 116 -4.42 17.64 11.81
CA GLY A 116 -5.87 17.43 11.92
C GLY A 116 -6.37 16.40 10.90
N LEU A 117 -5.92 16.51 9.65
CA LEU A 117 -6.29 15.55 8.61
C LEU A 117 -5.65 14.16 8.82
N ARG A 118 -4.40 14.07 9.29
CA ARG A 118 -3.76 12.79 9.64
C ARG A 118 -4.58 12.02 10.66
N VAL A 119 -4.97 12.65 11.76
CA VAL A 119 -5.76 12.04 12.84
C VAL A 119 -7.13 11.55 12.33
N MET A 120 -7.71 12.24 11.35
CA MET A 120 -8.96 11.78 10.71
C MET A 120 -8.73 10.52 9.86
N LEU A 121 -7.62 10.47 9.12
CA LEU A 121 -7.25 9.35 8.24
C LEU A 121 -6.80 8.10 9.00
N GLU A 122 -6.18 8.26 10.18
CA GLU A 122 -5.75 7.15 11.05
C GLU A 122 -6.93 6.30 11.55
N GLY A 123 -8.15 6.84 11.56
CA GLY A 123 -9.35 6.12 11.99
C GLY A 123 -9.45 5.89 13.51
N SER A 124 -8.53 6.45 14.30
CA SER A 124 -8.47 6.34 15.76
C SER A 124 -9.56 7.17 16.48
N GLY A 125 -10.13 8.18 15.84
CA GLY A 125 -11.16 9.07 16.42
C GLY A 125 -12.62 8.63 16.25
N GLY A 126 -12.87 7.35 15.97
CA GLY A 126 -14.23 6.78 15.92
C GLY A 126 -15.08 7.22 14.72
N SER A 127 -16.40 7.04 14.81
CA SER A 127 -17.34 7.27 13.70
C SER A 127 -17.39 8.72 13.21
N GLN A 128 -17.18 9.69 14.11
CA GLN A 128 -17.23 11.12 13.79
C GLN A 128 -16.12 11.54 12.83
N HIS A 129 -14.87 11.13 13.07
CA HIS A 129 -13.75 11.43 12.17
C HIS A 129 -13.94 10.82 10.79
N ARG A 130 -14.49 9.59 10.74
CA ARG A 130 -14.80 8.92 9.48
C ARG A 130 -15.86 9.67 8.69
N GLU A 131 -16.94 10.10 9.34
CA GLU A 131 -18.00 10.89 8.70
C GLU A 131 -17.48 12.24 8.21
N GLU A 132 -16.69 12.94 9.04
CA GLU A 132 -16.07 14.21 8.67
C GLU A 132 -15.15 14.06 7.46
N PHE A 133 -14.33 13.01 7.41
CA PHE A 133 -13.47 12.75 6.27
C PHE A 133 -14.27 12.49 4.98
N LEU A 134 -15.37 11.74 5.06
CA LEU A 134 -16.26 11.52 3.91
C LEU A 134 -16.89 12.83 3.42
N ILE A 135 -17.19 13.77 4.31
CA ILE A 135 -17.67 15.11 3.95
C ILE A 135 -16.58 15.87 3.18
N LEU A 136 -15.35 15.91 3.69
CA LEU A 136 -14.22 16.55 3.00
C LEU A 136 -13.99 15.95 1.61
N GLN A 137 -13.98 14.62 1.51
CA GLN A 137 -13.77 13.92 0.25
C GLN A 137 -14.90 14.21 -0.74
N LYS A 138 -16.15 14.28 -0.27
CA LYS A 138 -17.29 14.68 -1.10
C LYS A 138 -17.14 16.12 -1.62
N LEU A 139 -16.76 17.07 -0.77
CA LEU A 139 -16.52 18.45 -1.17
C LEU A 139 -15.49 18.51 -2.30
N VAL A 140 -14.32 17.92 -2.10
CA VAL A 140 -13.24 17.89 -3.12
C VAL A 140 -13.71 17.24 -4.42
N ASN A 141 -14.39 16.09 -4.36
CA ASN A 141 -14.84 15.36 -5.55
C ASN A 141 -15.94 16.09 -6.34
N THR A 142 -16.67 17.01 -5.71
CA THR A 142 -17.74 17.79 -6.37
C THR A 142 -17.24 19.07 -7.04
N ARG A 143 -15.95 19.40 -6.93
CA ARG A 143 -15.38 20.67 -7.39
C ARG A 143 -14.84 20.57 -8.83
N PRO A 144 -15.57 21.10 -9.85
CA PRO A 144 -15.13 21.01 -11.25
C PRO A 144 -13.97 21.96 -11.58
N ASP A 145 -13.75 22.97 -10.74
CA ASP A 145 -12.67 23.93 -10.91
C ASP A 145 -11.30 23.38 -10.52
N LEU A 146 -11.23 22.24 -9.82
CA LEU A 146 -9.96 21.57 -9.48
C LEU A 146 -9.37 20.86 -10.70
N THR A 147 -8.61 21.63 -11.49
CA THR A 147 -7.95 21.18 -12.72
C THR A 147 -6.45 21.40 -12.59
N GLU A 148 -5.66 20.77 -13.46
CA GLU A 148 -4.20 20.99 -13.51
C GLU A 148 -3.82 22.49 -13.59
N LYS A 149 -4.61 23.28 -14.35
CA LYS A 149 -4.38 24.72 -14.52
C LYS A 149 -4.67 25.55 -13.28
N THR A 150 -5.61 25.14 -12.43
CA THR A 150 -5.94 25.87 -11.20
C THR A 150 -5.05 25.42 -10.06
N LEU A 151 -4.75 24.12 -9.97
CA LEU A 151 -3.92 23.53 -8.91
C LEU A 151 -2.46 24.00 -8.95
N ILE A 152 -1.94 24.42 -10.11
CA ILE A 152 -0.59 25.02 -10.20
C ILE A 152 -0.48 26.31 -9.37
N ARG A 153 -1.60 26.99 -9.10
CA ARG A 153 -1.67 28.20 -8.28
C ARG A 153 -1.91 27.91 -6.79
N ALA A 154 -2.10 26.64 -6.41
CA ALA A 154 -2.36 26.27 -5.03
C ALA A 154 -1.13 26.49 -4.16
N HIS A 155 -1.36 26.87 -2.91
CA HIS A 155 -0.32 26.81 -1.89
C HIS A 155 0.18 25.37 -1.72
N ARG A 156 1.47 25.17 -1.42
CA ARG A 156 2.08 23.81 -1.37
C ARG A 156 1.36 22.89 -0.37
N VAL A 157 1.03 23.39 0.82
CA VAL A 157 0.29 22.65 1.86
C VAL A 157 -1.16 22.42 1.48
N GLN A 158 -1.81 23.39 0.83
CA GLN A 158 -3.17 23.22 0.32
C GLN A 158 -3.24 22.03 -0.65
N LEU A 159 -2.26 21.93 -1.55
CA LEU A 159 -2.20 20.85 -2.52
C LEU A 159 -1.97 19.49 -1.85
N GLU A 160 -1.11 19.40 -0.84
CA GLU A 160 -0.93 18.15 -0.07
C GLU A 160 -2.22 17.71 0.60
N ILE A 161 -2.94 18.65 1.22
CA ILE A 161 -4.22 18.39 1.89
C ILE A 161 -5.26 17.92 0.86
N LEU A 162 -5.37 18.59 -0.28
CA LEU A 162 -6.29 18.20 -1.35
C LEU A 162 -5.95 16.80 -1.92
N VAL A 163 -4.67 16.50 -2.13
CA VAL A 163 -4.22 15.16 -2.58
C VAL A 163 -4.53 14.09 -1.53
N ALA A 164 -4.26 14.37 -0.25
CA ALA A 164 -4.54 13.45 0.84
C ALA A 164 -6.04 13.18 1.00
N ILE A 165 -6.90 14.22 0.87
CA ILE A 165 -8.36 14.08 0.88
C ILE A 165 -8.84 13.25 -0.32
N ASN A 166 -8.39 13.59 -1.54
CA ASN A 166 -8.80 12.91 -2.76
C ASN A 166 -8.41 11.42 -2.73
N THR A 167 -7.17 11.12 -2.33
CA THR A 167 -6.62 9.76 -2.36
C THR A 167 -6.95 8.93 -1.13
N GLY A 168 -7.22 9.56 0.01
CA GLY A 168 -7.34 8.91 1.32
C GLY A 168 -6.01 8.42 1.90
N ILE A 169 -4.88 9.01 1.51
CA ILE A 169 -3.53 8.54 1.89
C ILE A 169 -2.83 9.59 2.76
N GLN A 170 -2.50 9.22 3.99
CA GLN A 170 -1.84 10.10 4.95
C GLN A 170 -0.39 10.44 4.59
N ALA A 171 0.29 9.59 3.83
CA ALA A 171 1.70 9.73 3.50
C ALA A 171 2.00 11.04 2.73
N PHE A 172 1.03 11.58 1.98
CA PHE A 172 1.15 12.88 1.32
C PHE A 172 1.28 14.07 2.29
N LEU A 173 0.94 13.89 3.55
CA LEU A 173 1.07 14.90 4.59
C LEU A 173 2.41 14.79 5.33
N HIS A 174 3.10 13.65 5.24
CA HIS A 174 4.26 13.37 6.08
C HIS A 174 5.48 14.25 5.71
N PRO A 175 6.19 14.88 6.69
CA PRO A 175 7.29 15.80 6.40
C PRO A 175 8.47 15.20 5.62
N SER A 176 8.72 13.89 5.76
CA SER A 176 9.80 13.22 5.02
C SER A 176 9.46 12.92 3.55
N ILE A 177 8.21 13.09 3.15
CA ILE A 177 7.77 12.84 1.78
C ILE A 177 7.90 14.12 0.97
N SER A 178 8.93 14.17 0.13
CA SER A 178 9.17 15.30 -0.77
C SER A 178 8.80 14.92 -2.20
N LEU A 179 7.56 15.25 -2.60
CA LEU A 179 7.10 15.21 -3.99
C LEU A 179 7.11 16.61 -4.59
N SER A 180 7.38 16.68 -5.90
CA SER A 180 7.26 17.94 -6.65
C SER A 180 5.79 18.39 -6.73
N GLN A 181 5.58 19.70 -6.90
CA GLN A 181 4.22 20.24 -7.10
C GLN A 181 3.55 19.60 -8.31
N THR A 182 4.28 19.41 -9.42
CA THR A 182 3.81 18.70 -10.61
C THR A 182 3.36 17.28 -10.30
N SER A 183 4.16 16.51 -9.56
CA SER A 183 3.80 15.14 -9.18
C SER A 183 2.53 15.07 -8.34
N LEU A 184 2.34 16.00 -7.40
CA LEU A 184 1.11 16.10 -6.60
C LEU A 184 -0.11 16.43 -7.46
N ILE A 185 0.03 17.36 -8.41
CA ILE A 185 -1.05 17.69 -9.36
C ILE A 185 -1.38 16.47 -10.21
N GLU A 186 -0.40 15.78 -10.78
CA GLU A 186 -0.60 14.58 -11.60
C GLU A 186 -1.26 13.45 -10.81
N VAL A 187 -0.92 13.27 -9.53
CA VAL A 187 -1.62 12.31 -8.65
C VAL A 187 -3.07 12.75 -8.45
N PHE A 188 -3.31 14.03 -8.18
CA PHE A 188 -4.67 14.56 -7.97
C PHE A 188 -5.57 14.34 -9.19
N VAL A 189 -5.04 14.60 -10.40
CA VAL A 189 -5.78 14.44 -11.66
C VAL A 189 -5.63 13.05 -12.29
N PHE A 190 -5.18 12.06 -11.50
CA PHE A 190 -5.11 10.64 -11.89
C PHE A 190 -4.19 10.32 -13.07
N LYS A 191 -3.20 11.17 -13.36
CA LYS A 191 -2.15 10.94 -14.37
C LYS A 191 -0.93 10.23 -13.79
N ARG A 192 -0.73 10.27 -12.47
CA ARG A 192 0.38 9.58 -11.78
C ARG A 192 -0.15 8.66 -10.70
N CYS A 193 0.54 7.54 -10.51
CA CYS A 193 0.24 6.58 -9.46
C CYS A 193 0.30 7.23 -8.06
N ARG A 194 -0.77 7.04 -7.27
CA ARG A 194 -0.87 7.52 -5.89
C ARG A 194 -0.03 6.73 -4.88
N ASN A 195 0.55 5.60 -5.28
CA ASN A 195 1.56 4.93 -4.46
C ASN A 195 2.86 5.76 -4.56
N ILE A 196 3.38 6.22 -3.42
CA ILE A 196 4.55 7.11 -3.36
C ILE A 196 5.84 6.37 -3.68
N ALA A 197 5.91 5.05 -3.45
CA ALA A 197 6.97 4.22 -4.02
C ALA A 197 6.75 4.08 -5.54
N CYS A 198 5.49 3.83 -5.92
CA CYS A 198 4.85 3.87 -7.24
C CYS A 198 5.39 4.91 -8.26
N GLN A 199 4.78 6.09 -8.20
CA GLN A 199 5.05 7.24 -9.05
C GLN A 199 5.02 7.03 -10.57
N ASN A 200 4.68 5.86 -11.13
CA ASN A 200 4.55 5.71 -12.58
C ASN A 200 3.47 6.64 -13.15
N GLN A 201 3.69 7.11 -14.38
CA GLN A 201 2.63 7.71 -15.18
C GLN A 201 1.55 6.67 -15.47
N LEU A 202 0.31 7.12 -15.62
CA LEU A 202 -0.87 6.27 -15.80
C LEU A 202 -1.51 6.52 -17.18
N PRO A 203 -1.89 5.45 -17.91
CA PRO A 203 -1.60 4.03 -17.63
C PRO A 203 -0.11 3.71 -17.60
N ALA A 204 0.31 2.76 -16.75
CA ALA A 204 1.71 2.37 -16.68
C ALA A 204 2.06 1.41 -17.84
N ASP A 205 3.32 1.49 -18.31
CA ASP A 205 3.83 0.74 -19.47
C ASP A 205 2.99 0.91 -20.74
N ASP A 206 2.38 2.08 -20.92
CA ASP A 206 1.48 2.41 -22.06
C ASP A 206 0.36 1.38 -22.26
N CYS A 207 -0.10 0.74 -21.19
CA CYS A 207 -1.15 -0.27 -21.26
C CYS A 207 -2.46 0.31 -21.82
N THR A 208 -2.96 -0.27 -22.91
CA THR A 208 -4.16 0.20 -23.61
C THR A 208 -5.42 -0.62 -23.30
N CYS A 209 -5.41 -1.44 -22.24
CA CYS A 209 -6.57 -2.27 -21.90
C CYS A 209 -7.74 -1.43 -21.37
N GLU A 210 -8.97 -1.95 -21.49
CA GLU A 210 -10.17 -1.24 -21.04
C GLU A 210 -10.12 -0.87 -19.55
N ILE A 211 -9.58 -1.74 -18.70
CA ILE A 211 -9.47 -1.46 -17.25
C ILE A 211 -8.55 -0.26 -17.01
N CYS A 212 -7.36 -0.25 -17.62
CA CYS A 212 -6.40 0.85 -17.48
C CYS A 212 -6.91 2.15 -18.08
N ALA A 213 -7.65 2.09 -19.18
CA ALA A 213 -8.20 3.27 -19.84
C ALA A 213 -9.42 3.86 -19.10
N SER A 214 -10.26 3.02 -18.48
CA SER A 214 -11.52 3.44 -17.87
C SER A 214 -11.44 3.75 -16.37
N LYS A 215 -10.50 3.14 -15.64
CA LYS A 215 -10.37 3.35 -14.18
C LYS A 215 -9.38 4.46 -13.86
N SER A 216 -9.89 5.65 -13.58
CA SER A 216 -9.08 6.79 -13.11
C SER A 216 -8.19 6.40 -11.92
N GLY A 217 -6.88 6.66 -12.06
CA GLY A 217 -5.90 6.47 -10.99
C GLY A 217 -5.48 5.02 -10.77
N PHE A 218 -5.99 4.07 -11.56
CA PHE A 218 -5.59 2.67 -11.48
C PHE A 218 -4.18 2.47 -12.08
N CYS A 219 -3.31 1.84 -11.31
CA CYS A 219 -1.97 1.44 -11.76
C CYS A 219 -1.88 -0.08 -11.90
N ASN A 220 -1.74 -0.58 -13.14
CA ASN A 220 -1.60 -2.01 -13.42
C ASN A 220 -0.34 -2.65 -12.83
N LEU A 221 0.65 -1.85 -12.40
CA LEU A 221 1.90 -2.36 -11.83
C LEU A 221 1.85 -2.61 -10.32
N CYS A 222 0.99 -1.92 -9.58
CA CYS A 222 0.99 -2.02 -8.12
C CYS A 222 -0.40 -2.12 -7.49
N MET A 223 -1.49 -2.01 -8.26
CA MET A 223 -2.85 -2.06 -7.73
C MET A 223 -3.58 -3.33 -8.15
N CYS A 224 -4.38 -3.86 -7.23
CA CYS A 224 -5.27 -4.98 -7.49
C CYS A 224 -6.39 -4.58 -8.46
N VAL A 225 -6.56 -5.32 -9.56
CA VAL A 225 -7.62 -5.07 -10.55
C VAL A 225 -9.04 -5.15 -9.98
N ILE A 226 -9.24 -5.81 -8.83
CA ILE A 226 -10.55 -5.91 -8.18
C ILE A 226 -10.79 -4.71 -7.25
N CYS A 227 -9.94 -4.52 -6.23
CA CYS A 227 -10.21 -3.52 -5.18
C CYS A 227 -9.53 -2.16 -5.40
N ASN A 228 -8.70 -2.01 -6.46
CA ASN A 228 -7.91 -0.82 -6.77
C ASN A 228 -6.99 -0.34 -5.62
N LYS A 229 -6.75 -1.20 -4.62
CA LYS A 229 -5.80 -0.97 -3.52
C LYS A 229 -4.44 -1.55 -3.89
N PHE A 230 -3.41 -0.99 -3.28
CA PHE A 230 -2.04 -1.49 -3.29
C PHE A 230 -1.62 -1.77 -1.84
N ASP A 231 -0.58 -2.58 -1.68
CA ASP A 231 0.19 -2.71 -0.45
C ASP A 231 1.69 -2.67 -0.81
N PHE A 232 2.55 -2.86 0.18
CA PHE A 232 4.01 -2.86 0.01
C PHE A 232 4.61 -4.27 0.09
N GLU A 233 3.76 -5.29 0.09
CA GLU A 233 4.21 -6.67 0.16
C GLU A 233 4.80 -7.07 -1.21
N VAL A 234 6.01 -7.61 -1.18
CA VAL A 234 6.74 -8.10 -2.35
C VAL A 234 7.18 -9.53 -2.07
N ASN A 235 7.52 -10.27 -3.13
CA ASN A 235 8.02 -11.65 -2.98
C ASN A 235 7.05 -12.53 -2.16
N THR A 236 5.76 -12.51 -2.52
CA THR A 236 4.67 -13.10 -1.75
C THR A 236 3.65 -13.77 -2.66
N CYS A 237 3.01 -14.84 -2.16
CA CYS A 237 1.83 -15.46 -2.73
C CYS A 237 0.52 -14.69 -2.44
N ARG A 238 0.58 -13.55 -1.74
CA ARG A 238 -0.55 -12.63 -1.50
C ARG A 238 -1.08 -11.93 -2.75
N TRP A 239 -0.27 -11.90 -3.81
CA TRP A 239 -0.61 -11.28 -5.09
C TRP A 239 -0.49 -12.30 -6.21
N VAL A 240 -1.52 -12.47 -7.03
CA VAL A 240 -1.46 -13.30 -8.24
C VAL A 240 -1.37 -12.40 -9.48
N GLY A 241 -0.38 -12.68 -10.32
CA GLY A 241 -0.16 -12.00 -11.60
C GLY A 241 -0.70 -12.80 -12.79
N CYS A 242 -1.17 -12.11 -13.83
CA CYS A 242 -1.48 -12.75 -15.11
C CYS A 242 -0.23 -12.81 -16.01
N ASP A 243 0.10 -13.99 -16.53
CA ASP A 243 1.30 -14.21 -17.37
C ASP A 243 1.22 -13.51 -18.74
N LEU A 244 0.01 -13.09 -19.16
CA LEU A 244 -0.22 -12.52 -20.48
C LEU A 244 -0.30 -11.01 -20.49
N CYS A 245 -1.00 -10.41 -19.52
CA CYS A 245 -1.20 -8.95 -19.48
C CYS A 245 -0.54 -8.29 -18.26
N SER A 246 0.15 -9.05 -17.41
CA SER A 246 0.89 -8.57 -16.24
C SER A 246 0.06 -7.71 -15.27
N HIS A 247 -1.26 -7.90 -15.24
CA HIS A 247 -2.13 -7.30 -14.22
C HIS A 247 -2.12 -8.16 -12.96
N TRP A 248 -2.12 -7.49 -11.81
CA TRP A 248 -2.02 -8.11 -10.50
C TRP A 248 -3.32 -8.05 -9.72
N THR A 249 -3.59 -9.08 -8.93
CA THR A 249 -4.78 -9.19 -8.07
C THR A 249 -4.36 -9.73 -6.71
N HIS A 250 -4.83 -9.13 -5.61
CA HIS A 250 -4.69 -9.76 -4.31
C HIS A 250 -5.34 -11.16 -4.35
N THR A 251 -4.65 -12.18 -3.85
CA THR A 251 -5.12 -13.56 -3.76
C THR A 251 -6.49 -13.63 -3.11
N ASP A 252 -6.70 -12.93 -1.99
CA ASP A 252 -7.98 -12.87 -1.30
C ASP A 252 -9.11 -12.26 -2.13
N CYS A 253 -8.79 -11.26 -2.95
CA CYS A 253 -9.78 -10.68 -3.86
C CYS A 253 -10.11 -11.68 -4.97
N ALA A 254 -9.10 -12.36 -5.54
CA ALA A 254 -9.28 -13.34 -6.59
C ALA A 254 -10.11 -14.55 -6.12
N ILE A 255 -9.86 -15.06 -4.89
CA ILE A 255 -10.65 -16.14 -4.29
C ILE A 255 -12.11 -15.71 -4.11
N ARG A 256 -12.35 -14.55 -3.46
CA ARG A 256 -13.71 -14.07 -3.17
C ARG A 256 -14.51 -13.77 -4.43
N ASP A 257 -13.86 -13.32 -5.49
CA ASP A 257 -14.48 -13.01 -6.79
C ASP A 257 -14.60 -14.24 -7.71
N GLY A 258 -14.18 -15.43 -7.24
CA GLY A 258 -14.26 -16.68 -8.02
C GLY A 258 -13.30 -16.75 -9.21
N GLN A 259 -12.23 -15.94 -9.19
CA GLN A 259 -11.19 -15.93 -10.22
C GLN A 259 -10.18 -17.06 -10.06
N ILE A 260 -10.11 -17.67 -8.89
CA ILE A 260 -9.31 -18.87 -8.65
C ILE A 260 -10.26 -20.06 -8.64
N CYS A 261 -10.18 -20.90 -9.66
CA CYS A 261 -11.06 -22.05 -9.83
C CYS A 261 -10.44 -23.15 -10.69
N MET A 262 -11.04 -24.34 -10.63
CA MET A 262 -10.67 -25.44 -11.50
C MET A 262 -11.01 -25.11 -12.96
N GLY A 263 -10.10 -25.42 -13.88
CA GLY A 263 -10.35 -25.27 -15.30
C GLY A 263 -9.47 -26.18 -16.17
N PRO A 264 -9.75 -26.25 -17.47
CA PRO A 264 -9.01 -27.11 -18.39
C PRO A 264 -7.56 -26.61 -18.51
N SER A 265 -6.60 -27.54 -18.45
CA SER A 265 -5.20 -27.17 -18.64
C SER A 265 -4.94 -26.65 -20.05
N ALA A 266 -4.23 -25.51 -20.15
CA ALA A 266 -3.85 -24.94 -21.45
C ALA A 266 -2.93 -25.86 -22.26
N LYS A 267 -2.25 -26.81 -21.59
CA LYS A 267 -1.29 -27.74 -22.20
C LYS A 267 -1.95 -28.98 -22.80
N SER A 268 -3.25 -29.21 -22.58
CA SER A 268 -3.96 -30.32 -23.20
C SER A 268 -5.48 -30.07 -23.22
N GLY A 269 -6.07 -29.94 -24.41
CA GLY A 269 -7.50 -29.69 -24.59
C GLY A 269 -8.43 -30.81 -24.09
N ALA A 270 -7.88 -31.98 -23.77
CA ALA A 270 -8.53 -33.11 -23.11
C ALA A 270 -7.81 -33.52 -21.81
N GLY A 271 -6.99 -32.62 -21.25
CA GLY A 271 -6.19 -32.87 -20.07
C GLY A 271 -6.98 -32.79 -18.75
N PRO A 272 -6.39 -33.27 -17.65
CA PRO A 272 -6.95 -33.08 -16.32
C PRO A 272 -7.14 -31.59 -16.05
N THR A 273 -8.22 -31.26 -15.34
CA THR A 273 -8.44 -29.90 -14.82
C THR A 273 -7.32 -29.55 -13.84
N GLU A 274 -6.92 -28.28 -13.80
CA GLU A 274 -5.95 -27.76 -12.85
C GLU A 274 -6.47 -26.46 -12.21
N MET A 275 -5.86 -26.05 -11.10
CA MET A 275 -6.19 -24.79 -10.44
C MET A 275 -5.68 -23.61 -11.25
N LEU A 276 -6.57 -22.71 -11.68
CA LEU A 276 -6.26 -21.59 -12.56
C LEU A 276 -6.68 -20.27 -11.96
N PHE A 277 -5.95 -19.21 -12.31
CA PHE A 277 -6.35 -17.83 -12.08
C PHE A 277 -6.88 -17.21 -13.37
N ARG A 278 -8.14 -16.77 -13.38
CA ARG A 278 -8.77 -16.05 -14.49
C ARG A 278 -8.63 -14.54 -14.28
N CYS A 279 -7.80 -13.89 -15.08
CA CYS A 279 -7.56 -12.46 -14.96
C CYS A 279 -8.79 -11.62 -15.32
N ARG A 280 -9.17 -10.66 -14.46
CA ARG A 280 -10.26 -9.69 -14.72
C ARG A 280 -10.03 -8.84 -15.98
N ALA A 281 -8.77 -8.54 -16.29
CA ALA A 281 -8.42 -7.57 -17.33
C ALA A 281 -8.48 -8.16 -18.75
N CYS A 282 -7.97 -9.37 -18.94
CA CYS A 282 -7.89 -10.00 -20.27
C CYS A 282 -8.76 -11.26 -20.40
N ASN A 283 -9.43 -11.70 -19.33
CA ASN A 283 -10.24 -12.92 -19.25
C ASN A 283 -9.49 -14.21 -19.62
N ARG A 284 -8.16 -14.17 -19.68
CA ARG A 284 -7.31 -15.34 -19.88
C ARG A 284 -6.96 -15.97 -18.53
N THR A 285 -6.60 -17.25 -18.59
CA THR A 285 -6.24 -18.05 -17.43
C THR A 285 -4.72 -18.20 -17.31
N SER A 286 -4.21 -18.09 -16.10
CA SER A 286 -2.84 -18.41 -15.69
C SER A 286 -2.85 -19.64 -14.78
N GLU A 287 -1.82 -20.46 -14.88
CA GLU A 287 -1.68 -21.71 -14.13
C GLU A 287 -1.04 -21.42 -12.76
N LEU A 288 -1.64 -21.90 -11.67
CA LEU A 288 -1.27 -21.47 -10.31
C LEU A 288 -0.19 -22.31 -9.64
N LEU A 289 -0.07 -23.61 -9.94
CA LEU A 289 0.94 -24.48 -9.34
C LEU A 289 2.34 -24.08 -9.78
N GLY A 290 2.54 -23.84 -11.09
CA GLY A 290 3.78 -23.31 -11.63
C GLY A 290 4.12 -21.94 -11.07
N TRP A 291 3.13 -21.05 -10.99
CA TRP A 291 3.31 -19.73 -10.39
C TRP A 291 3.75 -19.80 -8.92
N VAL A 292 3.07 -20.59 -8.07
CA VAL A 292 3.47 -20.78 -6.67
C VAL A 292 4.87 -21.39 -6.56
N LYS A 293 5.16 -22.40 -7.39
CA LYS A 293 6.49 -23.02 -7.44
C LYS A 293 7.57 -21.96 -7.71
N ASP A 294 7.36 -21.11 -8.70
CA ASP A 294 8.33 -20.07 -9.07
C ASP A 294 8.53 -19.07 -7.93
N VAL A 295 7.46 -18.63 -7.27
CA VAL A 295 7.56 -17.73 -6.09
C VAL A 295 8.37 -18.40 -4.97
N PHE A 296 8.03 -19.64 -4.59
CA PHE A 296 8.76 -20.32 -3.50
C PHE A 296 10.23 -20.55 -3.85
N GLN A 297 10.56 -20.93 -5.09
CA GLN A 297 11.94 -21.17 -5.51
C GLN A 297 12.82 -19.92 -5.42
N HIS A 298 12.27 -18.73 -5.70
CA HIS A 298 13.02 -17.48 -5.69
C HIS A 298 12.99 -16.78 -4.32
N CYS A 299 11.91 -16.92 -3.57
CA CYS A 299 11.64 -16.08 -2.40
C CYS A 299 11.76 -16.82 -1.07
N ALA A 300 11.39 -18.10 -1.00
CA ALA A 300 11.33 -18.85 0.25
C ALA A 300 12.66 -18.92 1.04
N PRO A 301 13.85 -18.95 0.40
CA PRO A 301 15.11 -18.93 1.15
C PRO A 301 15.34 -17.68 1.99
N ALA A 302 14.66 -16.56 1.67
CA ALA A 302 14.81 -15.28 2.38
C ALA A 302 13.67 -15.02 3.39
N TRP A 303 12.66 -15.89 3.47
CA TRP A 303 11.55 -15.69 4.40
C TRP A 303 11.90 -16.18 5.79
N GLU A 304 11.62 -15.35 6.79
CA GLU A 304 11.58 -15.75 8.19
C GLU A 304 10.36 -16.64 8.48
N ARG A 305 10.31 -17.20 9.70
CA ARG A 305 9.28 -18.15 10.14
C ARG A 305 7.87 -17.62 9.87
N GLU A 306 7.58 -16.39 10.28
CA GLU A 306 6.27 -15.75 10.19
C GLU A 306 5.87 -15.51 8.73
N ALA A 307 6.81 -15.04 7.90
CA ALA A 307 6.60 -14.89 6.47
C ALA A 307 6.31 -16.24 5.81
N LEU A 308 7.15 -17.25 6.01
CA LEU A 308 6.96 -18.58 5.42
C LEU A 308 5.61 -19.19 5.83
N MET A 309 5.20 -19.08 7.09
CA MET A 309 3.88 -19.55 7.54
C MET A 309 2.73 -18.82 6.84
N ARG A 310 2.81 -17.50 6.69
CA ARG A 310 1.81 -16.71 5.95
C ARG A 310 1.72 -17.12 4.49
N GLU A 311 2.85 -17.36 3.83
CA GLU A 311 2.87 -17.77 2.43
C GLU A 311 2.33 -19.18 2.22
N LEU A 312 2.64 -20.11 3.13
CA LEU A 312 2.03 -21.44 3.14
C LEU A 312 0.51 -21.35 3.32
N ASP A 313 0.00 -20.46 4.18
CA ASP A 313 -1.45 -20.25 4.36
C ASP A 313 -2.11 -19.72 3.07
N PHE A 314 -1.50 -18.75 2.38
CA PHE A 314 -2.01 -18.29 1.08
C PHE A 314 -2.09 -19.42 0.07
N VAL A 315 -1.06 -20.26 -0.03
CA VAL A 315 -1.06 -21.43 -0.91
C VAL A 315 -2.16 -22.43 -0.49
N SER A 316 -2.29 -22.74 0.81
CA SER A 316 -3.38 -23.58 1.31
C SER A 316 -4.75 -23.04 0.88
N ARG A 317 -4.98 -21.73 0.95
CA ARG A 317 -6.23 -21.10 0.56
C ARG A 317 -6.48 -21.13 -0.95
N ILE A 318 -5.44 -20.96 -1.76
CA ILE A 318 -5.50 -21.10 -3.23
C ILE A 318 -5.94 -22.52 -3.62
N PHE A 319 -5.34 -23.54 -3.00
CA PHE A 319 -5.52 -24.95 -3.40
C PHE A 319 -6.57 -25.72 -2.59
N ARG A 320 -7.25 -25.09 -1.61
CA ARG A 320 -8.26 -25.74 -0.76
C ARG A 320 -9.34 -26.49 -1.53
N GLY A 321 -9.78 -25.93 -2.67
CA GLY A 321 -10.81 -26.52 -3.54
C GLY A 321 -10.26 -27.33 -4.72
N SER A 322 -8.97 -27.69 -4.71
CA SER A 322 -8.34 -28.38 -5.83
C SER A 322 -8.88 -29.80 -6.00
N GLU A 323 -9.30 -30.15 -7.22
CA GLU A 323 -9.70 -31.52 -7.57
C GLU A 323 -8.52 -32.31 -8.16
N ASP A 324 -7.52 -31.62 -8.72
CA ASP A 324 -6.37 -32.28 -9.33
C ASP A 324 -5.41 -32.86 -8.27
N PRO A 325 -4.79 -34.03 -8.52
CA PRO A 325 -3.92 -34.68 -7.55
C PRO A 325 -2.70 -33.85 -7.12
N ARG A 326 -2.17 -32.98 -7.98
CA ARG A 326 -0.97 -32.19 -7.66
C ARG A 326 -1.35 -31.04 -6.72
N GLY A 327 -2.41 -30.31 -7.03
CA GLY A 327 -2.93 -29.24 -6.17
C GLY A 327 -3.39 -29.75 -4.81
N ARG A 328 -4.07 -30.91 -4.75
CA ARG A 328 -4.44 -31.53 -3.45
C ARG A 328 -3.23 -31.91 -2.60
N LYS A 329 -2.19 -32.49 -3.22
CA LYS A 329 -0.94 -32.81 -2.50
C LYS A 329 -0.27 -31.54 -1.96
N LEU A 330 -0.25 -30.47 -2.74
CA LEU A 330 0.32 -29.20 -2.30
C LEU A 330 -0.46 -28.62 -1.12
N PHE A 331 -1.79 -28.58 -1.21
CA PHE A 331 -2.66 -28.15 -0.12
C PHE A 331 -2.34 -28.87 1.20
N TRP A 332 -2.37 -30.20 1.19
CA TRP A 332 -2.07 -30.99 2.39
C TRP A 332 -0.63 -30.79 2.88
N LYS A 333 0.32 -30.59 1.97
CA LYS A 333 1.71 -30.36 2.33
C LYS A 333 1.90 -29.02 3.05
N CYS A 334 1.21 -27.98 2.60
CA CYS A 334 1.21 -26.68 3.24
C CYS A 334 0.62 -26.76 4.65
N GLU A 335 -0.56 -27.37 4.82
CA GLU A 335 -1.19 -27.57 6.14
C GLU A 335 -0.29 -28.37 7.09
N GLU A 336 0.32 -29.46 6.62
CA GLU A 336 1.26 -30.28 7.40
C GLU A 336 2.46 -29.45 7.89
N LEU A 337 3.03 -28.62 7.03
CA LEU A 337 4.19 -27.79 7.37
C LEU A 337 3.81 -26.68 8.35
N ILE A 338 2.67 -26.03 8.17
CA ILE A 338 2.15 -25.02 9.10
C ILE A 338 2.02 -25.62 10.50
N GLU A 339 1.37 -26.78 10.64
CA GLU A 339 1.19 -27.43 11.94
C GLU A 339 2.52 -27.87 12.57
N LYS A 340 3.45 -28.40 11.76
CA LYS A 340 4.79 -28.75 12.24
C LYS A 340 5.57 -27.52 12.72
N MET A 341 5.47 -26.39 12.02
CA MET A 341 6.14 -25.15 12.41
C MET A 341 5.54 -24.57 13.71
N LYS A 342 4.22 -24.64 13.89
CA LYS A 342 3.58 -24.35 15.19
C LYS A 342 4.07 -25.27 16.30
N GLY A 343 4.33 -26.54 15.96
CA GLY A 343 4.92 -27.54 16.85
C GLY A 343 6.44 -27.45 17.06
N GLY A 344 7.11 -26.41 16.54
CA GLY A 344 8.54 -26.15 16.77
C GLY A 344 9.49 -26.57 15.65
N LEU A 345 9.00 -27.03 14.49
CA LEU A 345 9.85 -27.25 13.31
C LEU A 345 10.52 -25.94 12.88
N GLU A 346 11.82 -25.99 12.63
CA GLU A 346 12.58 -24.85 12.10
C GLU A 346 12.15 -24.47 10.68
N GLU A 347 12.07 -23.16 10.43
CA GLU A 347 11.70 -22.58 9.14
C GLU A 347 12.65 -22.98 8.01
N SER A 348 13.95 -23.11 8.29
CA SER A 348 14.95 -23.56 7.32
C SER A 348 14.67 -25.00 6.83
N THR A 349 14.18 -25.86 7.73
CA THR A 349 13.83 -27.24 7.41
C THR A 349 12.49 -27.30 6.69
N ALA A 350 11.49 -26.53 7.13
CA ALA A 350 10.21 -26.43 6.43
C ALA A 350 10.38 -25.91 4.99
N CYS A 351 11.19 -24.86 4.81
CA CYS A 351 11.56 -24.29 3.51
C CYS A 351 12.22 -25.34 2.61
N ARG A 352 13.20 -26.09 3.11
CA ARG A 352 13.84 -27.18 2.34
C ARG A 352 12.83 -28.25 1.92
N VAL A 353 11.93 -28.66 2.82
CA VAL A 353 10.92 -29.69 2.53
C VAL A 353 9.96 -29.25 1.43
N ILE A 354 9.45 -28.01 1.47
CA ILE A 354 8.53 -27.52 0.44
C ILE A 354 9.23 -27.29 -0.91
N LEU A 355 10.50 -26.85 -0.90
CA LEU A 355 11.29 -26.73 -2.14
C LEU A 355 11.57 -28.08 -2.80
N MET A 356 11.90 -29.11 -2.01
CA MET A 356 12.05 -30.48 -2.50
C MET A 356 10.74 -31.06 -3.02
N PHE A 357 9.60 -30.73 -2.41
CA PHE A 357 8.28 -31.08 -2.94
C PHE A 357 8.09 -30.53 -4.36
N PHE A 358 8.45 -29.27 -4.62
CA PHE A 358 8.36 -28.67 -5.96
C PHE A 358 9.36 -29.23 -6.99
N GLN A 359 10.44 -29.88 -6.53
CA GLN A 359 11.41 -30.57 -7.38
C GLN A 359 10.99 -32.01 -7.73
N GLY A 360 9.89 -32.52 -7.15
CA GLY A 360 9.45 -33.90 -7.34
C GLY A 360 10.30 -34.92 -6.59
N MET A 361 11.00 -34.50 -5.53
CA MET A 361 11.89 -35.35 -4.74
C MET A 361 11.21 -36.02 -3.54
N TYR A 362 9.89 -36.25 -3.60
CA TYR A 362 9.09 -36.91 -2.57
C TYR A 362 7.96 -37.78 -3.11
#